data_AF-A0A848IPX8-F1
#
_entry.id   AF-A0A848IPX8-F1
#
_cell.length_a   1.000
_cell.length_b   1.000
_cell.length_c   1.000
_cell.angle_alpha   90.00
_cell.angle_beta   90.00
_cell.angle_gamma   90.00
#
_symmetry.space_group_name_H-M   'P 1'
#
loop_
_entity.id
_entity.type
_entity.pdbx_description
1 polymer ?
#
loop_
_entity_poly.entity_id
_entity_poly.type
_entity_poly.pdbx_seq_one_letter_code
_entity_poly.pdbx_strand_id
1 'polypeptide(L)' 'PSPRAYPSILQEPEYGPGDVVLRVKANGQLRFEGRHLKVSKALYGLPVAARAKPGEDGVFEFWFAHHRILTLDLRSENH' A
#
# COMPACT_ATOMS: atom_id res chain seq x y z
N PRO A 1 -7.03 -13.58 34.11
CA PRO A 1 -5.83 -12.82 33.70
C PRO A 1 -5.35 -13.27 32.31
N SER A 2 -5.62 -12.50 31.27
CA SER A 2 -5.11 -12.83 29.92
C SER A 2 -3.60 -12.56 29.87
N PRO A 3 -2.75 -13.57 29.57
CA PRO A 3 -1.36 -13.33 29.25
C PRO A 3 -1.30 -12.81 27.82
N ARG A 4 -1.57 -11.52 27.61
CA ARG A 4 -1.24 -10.87 26.34
C ARG A 4 0.28 -10.71 26.30
N ALA A 5 0.97 -11.77 25.90
CA ALA A 5 2.36 -11.69 25.50
C ALA A 5 2.41 -10.69 24.33
N TYR A 6 3.06 -9.55 24.56
CA TYR A 6 3.44 -8.67 23.47
C TYR A 6 4.27 -9.50 22.48
N PRO A 7 3.87 -9.63 21.20
CA PRO A 7 4.73 -10.28 20.23
C PRO A 7 6.00 -9.43 20.10
N SER A 8 7.13 -9.97 20.54
CA SER A 8 8.47 -9.33 20.49
C SER A 8 8.98 -9.11 19.07
N ILE A 9 8.21 -9.56 18.08
CA ILE A 9 8.51 -9.46 16.66
C ILE A 9 7.40 -8.60 16.09
N LEU A 10 7.75 -7.38 15.68
CA LEU A 10 6.90 -6.63 14.75
C LEU A 10 6.79 -7.53 13.52
N GLN A 11 5.65 -8.18 13.30
CA GLN A 11 5.46 -8.98 12.09
C GLN A 11 5.77 -8.05 10.92
N GLU A 12 6.83 -8.37 10.18
CA GLU A 12 7.09 -7.74 8.90
C GLU A 12 5.76 -7.77 8.15
N PRO A 13 5.31 -6.65 7.57
CA PRO A 13 4.05 -6.64 6.85
C PRO A 13 4.14 -7.74 5.79
N GLU A 14 3.41 -8.82 6.03
CA GLU A 14 3.38 -9.98 5.15
C GLU A 14 2.63 -9.52 3.90
N TYR A 15 3.41 -8.97 2.96
CA TYR A 15 2.93 -8.63 1.65
C TYR A 15 2.62 -9.97 0.97
N GLY A 16 1.33 -10.22 0.76
CA GLY A 16 0.87 -11.47 0.18
C GLY A 16 1.47 -11.68 -1.21
N PRO A 17 1.43 -12.90 -1.77
CA PRO A 17 2.00 -13.21 -3.08
C PRO A 17 1.39 -12.41 -4.26
N GLY A 18 0.30 -11.67 -4.03
CA GLY A 18 -0.30 -10.73 -4.99
C GLY A 18 -0.09 -9.24 -4.66
N ASP A 19 0.64 -8.91 -3.58
CA ASP A 19 0.90 -7.53 -3.20
C ASP A 19 2.14 -7.01 -3.95
N VAL A 20 1.98 -5.88 -4.63
CA VAL A 20 3.08 -5.25 -5.38
C VAL A 20 3.75 -4.20 -4.50
N VAL A 21 4.98 -4.48 -4.06
CA VAL A 21 5.76 -3.52 -3.25
C VAL A 21 6.45 -2.50 -4.16
N LEU A 22 6.09 -1.24 -4.00
CA LEU A 22 6.58 -0.09 -4.75
C LEU A 22 7.36 0.84 -3.84
N ARG A 23 8.40 1.49 -4.38
CA ARG A 23 9.16 2.51 -3.65
C ARG A 23 8.72 3.90 -4.07
N VAL A 24 8.47 4.77 -3.09
CA VAL A 24 8.11 6.16 -3.32
C VAL A 24 9.32 6.95 -3.82
N LYS A 25 9.13 7.70 -4.91
CA LYS A 25 10.13 8.56 -5.55
C LYS A 25 10.30 9.87 -4.77
N ALA A 26 11.36 10.63 -5.09
CA ALA A 26 11.74 11.88 -4.41
C ALA A 26 10.66 12.96 -4.40
N ASN A 27 9.73 12.91 -5.36
CA ASN A 27 8.58 13.81 -5.44
C ASN A 27 7.38 13.34 -4.59
N GLY A 28 7.52 12.28 -3.78
CA GLY A 28 6.43 11.71 -2.99
C GLY A 28 5.40 10.95 -3.81
N GLN A 29 5.77 10.52 -5.02
CA GLN A 29 4.91 9.76 -5.92
C GLN A 29 5.42 8.34 -6.12
N LEU A 30 4.53 7.43 -6.47
CA LEU A 30 4.85 6.08 -6.93
C LEU A 30 4.22 5.83 -8.30
N ARG A 31 4.76 4.86 -9.03
CA ARG A 31 4.22 4.45 -10.33
C ARG A 31 3.58 3.08 -10.19
N PHE A 32 2.31 2.96 -10.57
CA PHE A 32 1.56 1.72 -10.53
C PHE A 32 0.61 1.65 -11.72
N GLU A 33 0.55 0.53 -12.44
CA GLU A 33 -0.31 0.35 -13.63
C GLU A 33 -0.22 1.52 -14.63
N GLY A 34 1.01 1.99 -14.91
CA GLY A 34 1.27 3.11 -15.82
C GLY A 34 0.93 4.50 -15.27
N ARG A 35 0.29 4.60 -14.11
CA ARG A 35 -0.17 5.85 -13.49
C ARG A 35 0.80 6.36 -12.43
N HIS A 36 0.82 7.69 -12.25
CA HIS A 36 1.64 8.37 -11.25
C HIS A 36 0.74 8.76 -10.07
N LEU A 37 0.94 8.12 -8.93
CA LEU A 37 0.12 8.33 -7.75
C LEU A 37 0.89 9.12 -6.71
N LYS A 38 0.34 10.26 -6.29
CA LYS A 38 0.91 11.08 -5.23
C LYS A 38 0.46 10.55 -3.88
N VAL A 39 1.40 10.03 -3.10
CA VAL A 39 1.14 9.49 -1.76
C VAL A 39 1.54 10.53 -0.71
N SER A 40 2.84 10.71 -0.49
CA SER A 40 3.40 11.71 0.41
C SER A 40 4.89 11.78 0.22
N LYS A 41 5.45 13.00 0.28
CA LYS A 41 6.91 13.21 0.26
C LYS A 41 7.60 12.67 1.51
N ALA A 42 6.86 12.58 2.63
CA ALA A 42 7.36 11.99 3.88
C ALA A 42 7.67 10.49 3.75
N LEU A 43 7.05 9.82 2.76
CA LEU A 43 7.28 8.40 2.49
C LEU A 43 8.41 8.16 1.48
N TYR A 44 9.19 9.20 1.13
CA TYR A 44 10.29 9.06 0.18
C TYR A 44 11.26 7.93 0.55
N GLY A 45 11.52 7.03 -0.40
CA GLY A 45 12.42 5.90 -0.20
C GLY A 45 11.80 4.74 0.60
N LEU A 46 10.58 4.91 1.13
CA LEU A 46 9.89 3.87 1.88
C LEU A 46 9.13 2.91 0.94
N PRO A 47 9.02 1.62 1.33
CA PRO A 47 8.23 0.64 0.61
C PRO A 47 6.74 0.80 0.91
N VAL A 48 5.92 0.72 -0.13
CA VAL A 48 4.46 0.77 -0.07
C VAL A 48 3.93 -0.43 -0.83
N ALA A 49 3.06 -1.23 -0.23
CA ALA A 49 2.41 -2.32 -0.95
C ALA A 49 1.11 -1.88 -1.60
N ALA A 50 0.94 -2.19 -2.87
CA ALA A 50 -0.32 -2.14 -3.56
C ALA A 50 -1.00 -3.50 -3.44
N ARG A 51 -2.20 -3.51 -2.85
CA ARG A 51 -3.04 -4.68 -2.66
C ARG A 51 -4.31 -4.51 -3.48
N ALA A 52 -4.64 -5.50 -4.31
CA ALA A 52 -5.92 -5.54 -5.00
C ALA A 52 -7.04 -5.78 -3.98
N LYS A 53 -8.14 -5.03 -4.08
CA LYS A 53 -9.26 -5.17 -3.16
C LYS A 53 -10.05 -6.45 -3.53
N PRO A 54 -10.18 -7.42 -2.60
CA PRO A 54 -10.91 -8.65 -2.91
C PRO A 54 -12.38 -8.34 -3.18
N GLY A 55 -12.88 -8.82 -4.32
CA GLY A 55 -14.27 -8.58 -4.76
C GLY A 55 -14.48 -7.28 -5.55
N GLU A 56 -13.47 -6.44 -5.71
CA GLU A 56 -13.54 -5.23 -6.55
C GLU A 56 -12.37 -5.19 -7.55
N ASP A 57 -12.63 -5.71 -8.75
CA ASP A 57 -11.67 -5.67 -9.84
C ASP A 57 -11.41 -4.22 -10.26
N GLY A 58 -10.13 -3.84 -10.40
CA GLY A 58 -9.72 -2.47 -10.69
C GLY A 58 -9.61 -1.54 -9.48
N VAL A 59 -9.89 -1.99 -8.24
CA VAL A 59 -9.62 -1.20 -7.04
C VAL A 59 -8.37 -1.70 -6.33
N PHE A 60 -7.44 -0.79 -6.06
CA PHE A 60 -6.19 -1.08 -5.39
C PHE A 60 -6.03 -0.20 -4.16
N GLU A 61 -5.60 -0.80 -3.05
CA GLU A 61 -5.30 -0.10 -1.82
C GLU A 61 -3.79 -0.11 -1.58
N PHE A 62 -3.24 1.06 -1.26
CA PHE A 62 -1.83 1.22 -0.96
C PHE A 62 -1.64 1.28 0.55
N TRP A 63 -0.79 0.38 1.04
CA TRP A 63 -0.51 0.19 2.44
C TRP A 63 0.97 0.47 2.73
N PHE A 64 1.22 1.36 3.69
CA PHE A 64 2.52 1.56 4.30
C PHE A 64 2.51 0.89 5.68
N ALA A 65 3.29 -0.17 5.84
CA ALA A 65 3.23 -1.04 7.02
C ALA A 65 1.77 -1.45 7.33
N HIS A 66 1.19 -0.96 8.42
CA HIS A 66 -0.20 -1.24 8.84
C HIS A 66 -1.18 -0.11 8.54
N HIS A 67 -0.74 0.95 7.84
CA HIS A 67 -1.54 2.13 7.54
C HIS A 67 -1.89 2.17 6.05
N ARG A 68 -3.19 2.24 5.74
CA ARG A 68 -3.66 2.53 4.38
C ARG A 68 -3.43 4.01 4.08
N ILE A 69 -2.64 4.29 3.05
CA ILE A 69 -2.25 5.65 2.67
C ILE A 69 -3.01 6.18 1.45
N LEU A 70 -3.48 5.30 0.57
CA LEU A 70 -4.17 5.67 -0.65
C LEU A 70 -5.07 4.52 -1.13
N THR A 71 -6.17 4.87 -1.79
CA THR A 71 -6.97 3.94 -2.57
C THR A 71 -7.05 4.47 -4.00
N LEU A 72 -6.78 3.60 -4.97
CA LEU A 72 -6.90 3.86 -6.39
C LEU A 72 -8.08 3.05 -6.92
N ASP A 73 -9.02 3.75 -7.55
CA ASP A 73 -10.08 3.10 -8.32
C ASP A 73 -9.81 3.33 -9.80
N LEU A 74 -9.41 2.27 -10.52
CA LEU A 74 -9.18 2.30 -11.96
C LEU A 74 -10.48 2.32 -12.77
N ARG A 75 -11.62 1.99 -12.15
CA ARG A 75 -12.94 1.98 -12.82
C ARG A 75 -13.52 3.38 -12.94
N SER A 76 -13.13 4.30 -12.05
CA SER A 76 -13.71 5.64 -11.98
C SER A 76 -13.12 6.64 -12.99
N GLU A 77 -12.11 6.27 -13.79
CA GLU A 77 -11.60 7.11 -14.89
C GLU A 77 -12.47 6.99 -16.15
N ASN A 78 -13.71 7.44 -16.04
CA ASN A 78 -14.57 7.69 -17.19
C ASN A 78 -15.40 8.95 -16.91
N HIS A 79 -14.77 10.13 -17.00
CA HIS A 79 -15.46 11.42 -17.06
C HIS A 79 -14.81 12.34 -18.08
#